data_AF-I1W5C3-F1
#
_entry.id   AF-I1W5C3-F1
#
_cell.length_a   1.000
_cell.length_b   1.000
_cell.length_c   1.000
_cell.angle_alpha   90.00
_cell.angle_beta   90.00
_cell.angle_gamma   90.00
#
_symmetry.space_group_name_H-M   'P 1'
#
loop_
_entity.id
_entity.type
_entity.pdbx_description
1 polymer ?
#
loop_
_entity_poly.entity_id
_entity_poly.type
_entity_poly.pdbx_seq_one_letter_code
_entity_poly.pdbx_strand_id
1 'polypeptide(L)'
;MGGTHMTYNQKDDFKELKRRILGIVFDLPEGQTFTFHDLNSRANVQCSKAVQQNVGRWFAYFVKHAPRVPFVIIGKNTHGHLVYLKTGPNPYNISNTSKGGDC
;
A
#
# COMPACT_ATOMS: atom_id res chain seq x y z
N MET A 1 -28.17 8.68 -0.55
CA MET A 1 -26.75 8.47 -0.21
C MET A 1 -25.93 8.78 -1.45
N GLY A 2 -25.28 9.95 -1.50
CA GLY A 2 -24.54 10.41 -2.67
C GLY A 2 -23.24 9.62 -2.85
N GLY A 3 -23.21 8.70 -3.81
CA GLY A 3 -21.97 8.11 -4.28
C GLY A 3 -21.12 9.22 -4.91
N THR A 4 -19.94 9.49 -4.36
CA THR A 4 -18.96 10.42 -4.93
C THR A 4 -18.61 9.99 -6.35
N HIS A 5 -19.20 10.65 -7.34
CA HIS A 5 -18.86 10.47 -8.75
C HIS A 5 -17.49 11.10 -9.00
N MET A 6 -16.44 10.27 -9.04
CA MET A 6 -15.10 10.73 -9.42
C MET A 6 -15.11 11.21 -10.86
N THR A 7 -14.54 12.39 -11.10
CA THR A 7 -14.29 12.90 -12.45
C THR A 7 -13.27 12.02 -13.18
N TYR A 8 -13.17 12.15 -14.50
CA TYR A 8 -12.22 11.37 -15.31
C TYR A 8 -10.77 11.58 -14.82
N ASN A 9 -10.34 12.83 -14.63
CA ASN A 9 -9.01 13.16 -14.11
C ASN A 9 -8.76 12.55 -12.71
N GLN A 10 -9.76 12.56 -11.83
CA GLN A 10 -9.64 11.93 -10.50
C GLN A 10 -9.48 10.42 -10.56
N LYS A 11 -10.08 9.74 -11.56
CA LYS A 11 -9.91 8.30 -11.75
C LYS A 11 -8.50 7.95 -12.20
N ASP A 12 -7.90 8.78 -13.05
CA ASP A 12 -6.54 8.56 -13.52
C ASP A 12 -5.51 8.86 -12.41
N ASP A 13 -5.70 9.97 -11.66
CA ASP A 13 -4.91 10.25 -10.46
C ASP A 13 -5.00 9.11 -9.44
N PHE A 14 -6.20 8.56 -9.23
CA PHE A 14 -6.41 7.43 -8.32
C PHE A 14 -5.60 6.20 -8.78
N LYS A 15 -5.64 5.86 -10.07
CA LYS A 15 -4.89 4.73 -10.63
C LYS A 15 -3.39 4.95 -10.51
N GLU A 16 -2.90 6.15 -10.84
CA GLU A 16 -1.49 6.47 -10.76
C GLU A 16 -0.98 6.39 -9.32
N LEU A 17 -1.65 7.08 -8.38
CA LEU A 17 -1.27 7.05 -6.98
C LEU A 17 -1.32 5.62 -6.43
N LYS A 18 -2.39 4.87 -6.69
CA LYS A 18 -2.49 3.45 -6.32
C LYS A 18 -1.30 2.64 -6.82
N ARG A 19 -0.90 2.79 -8.09
CA ARG A 19 0.20 2.03 -8.69
C ARG A 19 1.54 2.37 -8.04
N ARG A 20 1.83 3.64 -7.79
CA ARG A 20 3.06 4.07 -7.11
C ARG A 20 3.12 3.58 -5.67
N ILE A 21 2.02 3.70 -4.93
CA ILE A 21 1.92 3.20 -3.54
C ILE A 21 2.22 1.70 -3.48
N LEU A 22 1.65 0.92 -4.41
CA LEU A 22 1.92 -0.52 -4.48
C LEU A 22 3.40 -0.81 -4.79
N GLY A 23 4.01 -0.11 -5.74
CA GLY A 23 5.44 -0.28 -6.04
C GLY A 23 6.30 -0.03 -4.80
N ILE A 24 6.10 1.10 -4.13
CA ILE A 24 6.88 1.48 -2.94
C ILE A 24 6.69 0.46 -1.81
N VAL A 25 5.44 0.08 -1.50
CA VAL A 25 5.18 -0.79 -0.34
C VAL A 25 5.71 -2.21 -0.54
N PHE A 26 5.65 -2.72 -1.78
CA PHE A 26 6.20 -4.05 -2.07
C PHE A 26 7.73 -4.09 -1.95
N ASP A 27 8.41 -2.98 -2.20
CA ASP A 27 9.87 -2.86 -2.11
C ASP A 27 10.39 -2.49 -0.72
N LEU A 28 9.52 -2.25 0.26
CA LEU A 28 9.97 -2.01 1.63
C LEU A 28 10.66 -3.27 2.21
N PRO A 29 11.74 -3.11 3.00
CA PRO A 29 12.33 -4.20 3.76
C PRO A 29 11.34 -4.82 4.76
N GLU A 30 11.46 -6.12 4.95
CA GLU A 30 10.73 -6.86 5.97
C GLU A 30 11.03 -6.31 7.37
N GLY A 31 10.01 -6.30 8.23
CA GLY A 31 10.10 -5.71 9.58
C GLY A 31 9.90 -4.19 9.60
N GLN A 32 9.84 -3.51 8.45
CA GLN A 32 9.61 -2.07 8.43
C GLN A 32 8.17 -1.72 8.77
N THR A 33 8.00 -0.82 9.74
CA THR A 33 6.72 -0.15 10.01
C THR A 33 6.56 1.07 9.11
N PHE A 34 5.35 1.30 8.62
CA PHE A 34 5.03 2.44 7.76
C PHE A 34 3.58 2.90 7.93
N THR A 35 3.29 4.11 7.47
CA THR A 35 1.94 4.65 7.34
C THR A 35 1.60 4.92 5.88
N PHE A 36 0.31 5.08 5.56
CA PHE A 36 -0.09 5.53 4.22
C PHE A 36 0.47 6.93 3.91
N HIS A 37 0.66 7.77 4.93
CA HIS A 37 1.23 9.11 4.76
C HIS A 37 2.67 9.04 4.25
N ASP A 38 3.49 8.14 4.80
CA ASP A 38 4.88 7.94 4.35
C ASP A 38 4.93 7.49 2.89
N LEU A 39 4.06 6.55 2.52
CA LEU A 39 3.96 6.07 1.14
C LEU A 39 3.49 7.18 0.18
N ASN A 40 2.49 7.97 0.58
CA ASN A 40 1.95 9.07 -0.22
C ASN A 40 2.99 10.17 -0.44
N SER A 41 3.78 10.50 0.59
CA SER A 41 4.89 11.44 0.49
C SER A 41 5.96 10.93 -0.49
N ARG A 42 6.33 9.65 -0.42
CA ARG A 42 7.29 9.03 -1.35
C ARG A 42 6.76 8.91 -2.78
N ALA A 43 5.45 8.68 -2.96
CA ALA A 43 4.84 8.56 -4.27
C ALA A 43 4.87 9.88 -5.05
N ASN A 44 4.82 11.02 -4.35
CA ASN A 44 4.92 12.38 -4.89
C ASN A 44 4.03 12.61 -6.14
N VAL A 45 2.80 12.09 -6.10
CA VAL A 45 1.80 12.32 -7.15
C VAL A 45 1.02 13.57 -6.83
N GLN A 46 1.03 14.54 -7.75
CA GLN A 46 0.22 15.74 -7.63
C GLN A 46 -1.25 15.38 -7.89
N CYS A 47 -2.03 15.27 -6.82
CA CYS A 47 -3.44 14.91 -6.90
C CYS A 47 -4.24 15.54 -5.75
N SER A 48 -5.56 15.63 -5.93
CA SER A 48 -6.45 16.21 -4.93
C SER A 48 -6.46 15.42 -3.61
N LYS A 49 -6.73 16.10 -2.50
CA LYS A 49 -6.90 15.48 -1.17
C LYS A 49 -7.98 14.38 -1.17
N ALA A 50 -9.03 14.53 -1.97
CA ALA A 50 -10.08 13.52 -2.12
C ALA A 50 -9.55 12.22 -2.73
N VAL A 51 -8.69 12.31 -3.75
CA VAL A 51 -8.04 11.14 -4.35
C VAL A 51 -7.12 10.46 -3.34
N GLN A 52 -6.29 11.23 -2.62
CA GLN A 52 -5.41 10.68 -1.58
C GLN A 52 -6.20 9.93 -0.49
N GLN A 53 -7.32 10.50 -0.04
CA GLN A 53 -8.21 9.85 0.94
C GLN A 53 -8.86 8.58 0.39
N ASN A 54 -9.30 8.59 -0.87
CA ASN A 54 -9.89 7.41 -1.51
C ASN A 54 -8.86 6.29 -1.69
N VAL A 55 -7.63 6.61 -2.09
CA VAL A 55 -6.55 5.60 -2.19
C VAL A 55 -6.18 5.09 -0.80
N GLY A 56 -6.12 5.95 0.22
CA GLY A 56 -5.89 5.53 1.61
C GLY A 56 -6.96 4.58 2.14
N ARG A 57 -8.25 4.86 1.88
CA ARG A 57 -9.37 3.96 2.22
C ARG A 57 -9.27 2.63 1.47
N TRP A 58 -9.00 2.68 0.17
CA TRP A 58 -8.80 1.49 -0.65
C TRP A 58 -7.62 0.65 -0.12
N PHE A 59 -6.51 1.28 0.25
CA PHE A 59 -5.31 0.59 0.75
C PHE A 59 -5.58 -0.12 2.08
N ALA A 60 -6.24 0.54 3.03
CA ALA A 60 -6.62 -0.08 4.30
C ALA A 60 -7.57 -1.28 4.09
N TYR A 61 -8.54 -1.15 3.16
CA TYR A 61 -9.43 -2.24 2.79
C TYR A 61 -8.66 -3.40 2.12
N PHE A 62 -7.74 -3.08 1.21
CA PHE A 62 -6.87 -4.04 0.54
C PHE A 62 -6.05 -4.84 1.55
N VAL A 63 -5.37 -4.18 2.50
CA VAL A 63 -4.59 -4.88 3.53
C VAL A 63 -5.48 -5.77 4.42
N LYS A 64 -6.69 -5.32 4.76
CA LYS A 64 -7.60 -6.07 5.64
C LYS A 64 -8.22 -7.30 4.97
N HIS A 65 -8.49 -7.24 3.67
CA HIS A 65 -9.31 -8.23 2.98
C HIS A 65 -8.58 -9.01 1.88
N ALA A 66 -7.41 -8.57 1.41
CA ALA A 66 -6.66 -9.31 0.42
C ALA A 66 -5.90 -10.47 1.08
N PRO A 67 -6.14 -11.73 0.65
CA PRO A 67 -5.36 -12.84 1.14
C PRO A 67 -3.90 -12.72 0.69
N ARG A 68 -2.96 -13.11 1.56
CA ARG A 68 -1.52 -13.27 1.24
C ARG A 68 -0.77 -12.01 0.84
N VAL A 69 -1.22 -10.83 1.28
CA VAL A 69 -0.39 -9.61 1.17
C VAL A 69 0.68 -9.61 2.27
N PRO A 70 1.93 -9.20 1.98
CA PRO A 70 3.02 -9.20 2.97
C PRO A 70 2.97 -7.97 3.89
N PHE A 71 1.76 -7.50 4.22
CA PHE A 71 1.57 -6.34 5.09
C PHE A 71 0.39 -6.59 6.03
N VAL A 72 0.50 -6.14 7.27
CA VAL A 72 -0.58 -6.20 8.26
C VAL A 72 -0.80 -4.85 8.93
N ILE A 73 -2.00 -4.60 9.42
CA ILE A 73 -2.30 -3.43 10.26
C ILE A 73 -1.90 -3.78 11.70
N ILE A 74 -1.01 -2.98 12.30
CA ILE A 74 -0.55 -3.20 13.69
C ILE A 74 -1.16 -2.20 14.69
N GLY A 75 -1.90 -1.20 14.22
CA GLY A 75 -2.61 -0.26 15.08
C GLY A 75 -2.73 1.14 14.48
N LYS A 76 -2.75 2.14 15.36
CA LYS A 76 -2.75 3.56 15.01
C LYS A 76 -1.63 4.27 15.78
N ASN A 77 -1.03 5.29 15.16
CA ASN A 77 -0.08 6.16 15.84
C ASN A 77 -0.81 7.23 16.67
N THR A 78 -0.03 8.08 17.37
CA THR A 78 -0.53 9.20 18.19
C THR A 78 -1.35 10.23 17.39
N HIS A 79 -1.15 10.31 16.08
CA HIS A 79 -1.90 11.18 15.17
C HIS A 79 -3.14 10.50 14.56
N GLY A 80 -3.47 9.27 14.99
CA GLY A 80 -4.62 8.52 14.51
C GLY A 80 -4.45 7.87 13.13
N HIS A 81 -3.26 7.95 12.53
CA HIS A 81 -2.96 7.28 11.26
C HIS A 81 -2.77 5.77 11.49
N LEU A 82 -3.32 4.95 10.58
CA LEU A 82 -3.07 3.51 10.59
C LEU A 82 -1.57 3.24 10.36
N VAL A 83 -1.03 2.37 11.21
CA VAL A 83 0.35 1.88 11.11
C VAL A 83 0.30 0.45 10.60
N TYR A 84 1.17 0.18 9.64
CA TYR A 84 1.31 -1.11 8.98
C TYR A 84 2.71 -1.66 9.25
N LEU A 85 2.83 -2.99 9.20
CA LEU A 85 4.10 -3.70 9.27
C LEU A 85 4.28 -4.53 8.00
N LYS A 86 5.46 -4.45 7.38
CA LYS A 86 5.88 -5.37 6.31
C LYS A 86 6.28 -6.71 6.93
N THR A 87 5.55 -7.78 6.61
CA THR A 87 5.67 -9.09 7.28
C THR A 87 6.31 -10.18 6.44
N GLY A 88 6.71 -9.88 5.19
CA GLY A 88 7.31 -10.89 4.34
C GLY A 88 7.82 -10.32 3.02
N PRO A 89 8.47 -11.15 2.19
CA PRO A 89 9.03 -10.71 0.91
C PRO A 89 7.94 -10.28 -0.07
N ASN A 90 8.34 -9.55 -1.10
CA ASN A 90 7.46 -9.25 -2.22
C ASN A 90 7.04 -10.59 -2.89
N PRO A 91 5.74 -10.95 -2.94
CA PRO A 91 5.29 -12.21 -3.52
C PRO A 91 5.58 -12.31 -5.03
N TYR A 92 5.85 -11.19 -5.70
CA TYR A 92 6.29 -11.15 -7.09
C TYR A 92 7.80 -11.27 -7.26
N ASN A 93 8.55 -11.23 -6.16
CA ASN A 93 9.98 -11.47 -6.14
C ASN A 93 10.24 -12.91 -5.67
N ILE A 94 9.80 -13.88 -6.47
CA ILE A 94 10.20 -15.28 -6.30
C ILE A 94 11.63 -15.39 -6.82
N SER A 95 12.59 -14.92 -6.02
CA SER A 95 13.96 -15.35 -6.17
C SER A 95 13.98 -16.85 -5.87
N ASN A 96 14.01 -17.70 -6.90
CA ASN A 96 14.30 -19.13 -6.77
C ASN A 96 15.71 -19.28 -6.17
N THR A 97 15.86 -19.09 -4.86
CA THR A 97 16.97 -19.70 -4.14
C THR A 97 16.55 -21.12 -3.86
N SER A 98 16.72 -21.97 -4.88
CA SER A 98 16.90 -23.40 -4.68
C SER A 98 18.09 -23.55 -3.74
N LYS A 99 17.85 -23.57 -2.43
CA LYS A 99 18.82 -24.10 -1.48
C LYS A 99 18.87 -25.60 -1.80
N GLY A 100 20.04 -26.01 -2.27
CA GLY A 100 20.33 -27.37 -2.74
C GLY A 100 19.76 -28.42 -1.80
N GLY A 101 19.11 -29.42 -2.40
CA GLY A 101 18.99 -30.72 -1.77
C GLY A 101 20.40 -31.31 -1.71
N ASP A 102 20.92 -31.39 -0.51
CA ASP A 102 22.05 -32.24 -0.18
C ASP A 102 21.44 -33.51 0.44
N CYS A 103 21.35 -34.57 -0.38
CA CYS A 103 21.11 -35.97 0.00
C CYS A 103 21.75 -36.86 -1.08
#